data_AF-A0A944D794-F1
#
_entry.id   AF-A0A944D794-F1
#
_cell.length_a   1.000
_cell.length_b   1.000
_cell.length_c   1.000
_cell.angle_alpha   90.00
_cell.angle_beta   90.00
_cell.angle_gamma   90.00
#
_symmetry.space_group_name_H-M   'P 1'
#
loop_
_entity.id
_entity.type
_entity.pdbx_description
1 polymer ?
#
loop_
_entity_poly.entity_id
_entity_poly.type
_entity_poly.pdbx_seq_one_letter_code
_entity_poly.pdbx_strand_id
1 'polypeptide(L)'
;MRIFVDFDYTLCNTVLLKEDVVTVAREHGVELVDLPESRETYNLIGHYTLRKHLERSQCPEEKIAAIEKDFFTRAPQWLYPDAVDFFQHSTKHQISVLSYGDVNFQQRKIEASGIAQLAHEVICTPDTKADALKKVLPANAEFMLIDDRAKHLNEVCEAFPNAKAVRIMRKESPYLAEITTCAVSLVDDLLFQVDQVK
;
A
#
# COMPACT_ATOMS: atom_id res chain seq x y z
N MET A 1 -18.85 -5.30 9.60
CA MET A 1 -18.55 -4.23 8.62
C MET A 1 -17.39 -4.68 7.74
N ARG A 2 -17.36 -4.27 6.46
CA ARG A 2 -16.21 -4.46 5.57
C ARG A 2 -15.22 -3.31 5.74
N ILE A 3 -13.94 -3.63 5.83
CA ILE A 3 -12.85 -2.66 5.95
C ILE A 3 -11.88 -2.91 4.81
N PHE A 4 -11.55 -1.86 4.08
CA PHE A 4 -10.49 -1.87 3.08
C PHE A 4 -9.33 -1.06 3.63
N VAL A 5 -8.14 -1.65 3.65
CA VAL A 5 -6.94 -1.02 4.20
C VAL A 5 -5.86 -0.95 3.14
N ASP A 6 -5.27 0.23 2.95
CA ASP A 6 -4.12 0.40 2.06
C ASP A 6 -2.91 -0.38 2.56
N PHE A 7 -1.97 -0.66 1.65
CA PHE A 7 -0.72 -1.33 1.99
C PHE A 7 0.42 -0.34 2.20
N ASP A 8 0.84 0.36 1.14
CA ASP A 8 2.02 1.24 1.18
C ASP A 8 1.76 2.42 2.12
N TYR A 9 2.71 2.71 3.02
CA TYR A 9 2.60 3.76 4.05
C TYR A 9 1.39 3.61 5.01
N THR A 10 0.68 2.48 5.00
CA THR A 10 -0.43 2.19 5.92
C THR A 10 -0.13 0.94 6.75
N LEU A 11 -0.04 -0.22 6.09
CA LEU A 11 0.40 -1.48 6.71
C LEU A 11 1.92 -1.66 6.61
N CYS A 12 2.51 -1.10 5.57
CA CYS A 12 3.92 -1.25 5.21
C CYS A 12 4.70 0.06 5.41
N ASN A 13 5.84 -0.02 6.08
CA ASN A 13 6.87 1.00 6.10
C ASN A 13 7.59 1.04 4.74
N THR A 14 7.00 1.81 3.83
CA THR A 14 7.51 1.97 2.46
C THR A 14 8.89 2.64 2.41
N VAL A 15 9.28 3.41 3.43
CA VAL A 15 10.65 3.97 3.51
C VAL A 15 11.65 2.84 3.67
N LEU A 16 11.44 1.96 4.66
CA LEU A 16 12.32 0.80 4.87
C LEU A 16 12.36 -0.12 3.64
N LEU A 17 11.20 -0.34 2.99
CA LEU A 17 11.14 -1.08 1.73
C LEU A 17 12.04 -0.45 0.65
N LYS A 18 11.99 0.87 0.46
CA LYS A 18 12.82 1.59 -0.51
C LYS A 18 14.31 1.51 -0.17
N GLU A 19 14.66 1.58 1.11
CA GLU A 19 16.04 1.39 1.57
C GLU A 19 16.55 -0.02 1.28
N ASP A 20 15.70 -1.03 1.45
CA ASP A 20 16.02 -2.42 1.13
C ASP A 20 16.22 -2.67 -0.37
N VAL A 21 15.49 -1.95 -1.24
CA VAL A 21 15.74 -2.00 -2.69
C VAL A 21 17.20 -1.63 -3.00
N VAL A 22 17.67 -0.51 -2.45
CA VAL A 22 19.05 -0.04 -2.65
C VAL A 22 20.06 -1.00 -2.03
N THR A 23 19.76 -1.47 -0.83
CA THR A 23 20.66 -2.35 -0.06
C THR A 23 20.87 -3.69 -0.79
N VAL A 24 19.80 -4.36 -1.20
CA VAL A 24 19.88 -5.66 -1.88
C VAL A 24 20.56 -5.51 -3.24
N ALA A 25 20.24 -4.47 -4.01
CA ALA A 25 20.93 -4.23 -5.28
C ALA A 25 22.46 -4.09 -5.08
N ARG A 26 22.88 -3.31 -4.07
CA ARG A 26 24.30 -3.10 -3.73
C ARG A 26 24.99 -4.38 -3.30
N GLU A 27 24.33 -5.23 -2.51
CA GLU A 27 24.85 -6.55 -2.10
C GLU A 27 25.15 -7.46 -3.30
N HIS A 28 24.40 -7.30 -4.40
CA HIS A 28 24.64 -7.99 -5.68
C HIS A 28 25.59 -7.23 -6.62
N GLY A 29 26.24 -6.17 -6.14
CA GLY A 29 27.16 -5.35 -6.92
C GLY A 29 26.47 -4.58 -8.04
N VAL A 30 25.23 -4.12 -7.80
CA VAL A 30 24.45 -3.30 -8.72
C VAL A 30 24.23 -1.93 -8.07
N GLU A 31 24.62 -0.88 -8.79
CA GLU A 31 24.33 0.50 -8.40
C GLU A 31 23.03 0.93 -9.08
N LEU A 32 22.05 1.38 -8.29
CA LEU A 32 20.77 1.82 -8.83
C LEU A 32 20.85 3.27 -9.30
N VAL A 33 20.20 3.56 -10.42
CA VAL A 33 20.00 4.95 -10.86
C VAL A 33 18.92 5.61 -10.01
N ASP A 34 19.14 6.85 -9.59
CA ASP A 34 18.08 7.60 -8.90
C ASP A 34 16.87 7.78 -9.83
N LEU A 35 15.72 7.24 -9.38
CA LEU A 35 14.45 7.52 -10.03
C LEU A 35 13.80 8.70 -9.31
N PRO A 36 13.46 9.80 -10.01
CA PRO A 36 12.73 10.89 -9.39
C PRO A 36 11.42 10.35 -8.83
N GLU A 37 11.15 10.59 -7.54
CA GLU A 37 9.92 10.18 -6.85
C GLU A 37 8.66 10.88 -7.37
N SER A 38 8.77 11.72 -8.41
CA SER A 38 7.66 12.49 -8.93
C SER A 38 6.66 11.62 -9.70
N ARG A 39 5.39 12.02 -9.60
CA ARG A 39 4.27 11.50 -10.39
C ARG A 39 4.52 11.57 -11.91
N GLU A 40 5.38 12.48 -12.36
CA GLU A 40 5.79 12.59 -13.77
C GLU A 40 6.64 11.39 -14.21
N THR A 41 7.51 10.88 -13.33
CA THR A 41 8.24 9.63 -13.58
C THR A 41 7.25 8.47 -13.68
N TYR A 42 6.28 8.35 -12.77
CA TYR A 42 5.23 7.32 -12.86
C TYR A 42 4.39 7.42 -14.15
N ASN A 43 4.10 8.63 -14.63
CA ASN A 43 3.37 8.82 -15.89
C ASN A 43 4.18 8.42 -17.12
N LEU A 44 5.51 8.52 -17.08
CA LEU A 44 6.40 8.13 -18.19
C LEU A 44 6.70 6.62 -18.22
N ILE A 45 6.56 5.92 -17.08
CA ILE A 45 7.10 4.56 -16.88
C ILE A 45 6.03 3.55 -16.44
N GLY A 46 4.82 4.07 -16.21
CA GLY A 46 3.74 3.38 -15.53
C GLY A 46 4.05 3.15 -14.05
N HIS A 47 3.39 2.17 -13.47
CA HIS A 47 3.62 1.75 -12.10
C HIS A 47 5.06 1.25 -11.88
N TYR A 48 5.66 1.67 -10.77
CA TYR A 48 6.99 1.23 -10.34
C TYR A 48 7.01 -0.26 -10.03
N THR A 49 8.08 -0.94 -10.45
CA THR A 49 8.44 -2.28 -10.01
C THR A 49 9.94 -2.35 -9.78
N LEU A 50 10.40 -3.22 -8.89
CA LEU A 50 11.83 -3.47 -8.67
C LEU A 50 12.54 -3.87 -9.97
N ARG A 51 11.93 -4.77 -10.76
CA ARG A 51 12.46 -5.20 -12.05
C ARG A 51 12.73 -4.04 -13.01
N LYS A 52 11.74 -3.15 -13.20
CA LYS A 52 11.91 -1.98 -14.08
C LYS A 52 13.03 -1.06 -13.60
N HIS A 53 13.19 -0.93 -12.28
CA HIS A 53 14.27 -0.13 -11.69
C HIS A 53 15.65 -0.75 -11.95
N LEU A 54 15.77 -2.08 -11.79
CA LEU A 54 16.99 -2.81 -12.09
C LEU A 54 17.36 -2.74 -13.58
N GLU A 55 16.39 -2.96 -14.47
CA GLU A 55 16.58 -2.86 -15.92
C GLU A 55 17.08 -1.47 -16.33
N ARG A 56 16.52 -0.40 -15.75
CA ARG A 56 16.97 0.98 -15.97
C ARG A 56 18.36 1.26 -15.43
N SER A 57 18.72 0.59 -14.35
CA SER A 57 20.05 0.63 -13.76
C SER A 57 21.06 -0.24 -14.52
N GLN A 58 20.68 -0.76 -15.70
CA GLN A 58 21.51 -1.65 -16.52
C GLN A 58 21.97 -2.89 -15.75
N CYS A 59 21.14 -3.36 -14.81
CA CYS A 59 21.40 -4.59 -14.07
C CYS A 59 21.46 -5.77 -15.06
N PRO A 60 22.51 -6.61 -15.00
CA PRO A 60 22.58 -7.82 -15.81
C PRO A 60 21.39 -8.75 -15.53
N GLU A 61 20.74 -9.25 -16.58
CA GLU A 61 19.53 -10.07 -16.48
C GLU A 61 19.72 -11.29 -15.56
N GLU A 62 20.92 -11.88 -15.56
CA GLU A 62 21.27 -13.03 -14.71
C GLU A 62 21.25 -12.72 -13.21
N LYS A 63 21.35 -11.44 -12.82
CA LYS A 63 21.29 -11.00 -11.41
C LYS A 63 19.88 -10.63 -10.96
N ILE A 64 19.00 -10.21 -11.87
CA ILE A 64 17.67 -9.67 -11.52
C ILE A 64 16.87 -10.66 -10.67
N ALA A 65 16.83 -11.93 -11.07
CA ALA A 65 16.06 -12.94 -10.34
C ALA A 65 16.58 -13.18 -8.92
N ALA A 66 17.91 -13.13 -8.72
CA ALA A 66 18.53 -13.29 -7.41
C ALA A 66 18.23 -12.08 -6.51
N ILE A 67 18.35 -10.87 -7.05
CA ILE A 67 18.02 -9.63 -6.35
C ILE A 67 16.54 -9.60 -5.95
N GLU A 68 15.62 -9.93 -6.87
CA GLU A 68 14.20 -9.97 -6.53
C GLU A 68 13.91 -10.99 -5.42
N LYS A 69 14.50 -12.19 -5.52
CA LYS A 69 14.33 -13.23 -4.50
C LYS A 69 14.77 -12.71 -3.14
N ASP A 70 15.99 -12.20 -3.02
CA ASP A 70 16.55 -11.72 -1.76
C ASP A 70 15.77 -10.52 -1.22
N PHE A 71 15.34 -9.61 -2.09
CA PHE A 71 14.48 -8.49 -1.72
C PHE A 71 13.18 -8.95 -1.05
N PHE A 72 12.46 -9.90 -1.66
CA PHE A 72 11.20 -10.38 -1.08
C PHE A 72 11.39 -11.21 0.20
N THR A 73 12.56 -11.78 0.47
CA THR A 73 12.81 -12.45 1.77
C THR A 73 12.79 -11.49 2.95
N ARG A 74 13.02 -10.20 2.71
CA ARG A 74 12.98 -9.15 3.74
C ARG A 74 11.58 -8.66 4.04
N ALA A 75 10.59 -8.99 3.21
CA ALA A 75 9.27 -8.39 3.24
C ALA A 75 8.54 -8.38 4.60
N PRO A 76 8.65 -9.41 5.46
CA PRO A 76 8.00 -9.39 6.77
C PRO A 76 8.45 -8.21 7.66
N GLN A 77 9.69 -7.74 7.52
CA GLN A 77 10.22 -6.64 8.33
C GLN A 77 9.66 -5.27 7.95
N TRP A 78 9.01 -5.17 6.78
CA TRP A 78 8.42 -3.91 6.33
C TRP A 78 7.10 -3.60 7.00
N LEU A 79 6.45 -4.56 7.66
CA LEU A 79 5.17 -4.29 8.32
C LEU A 79 5.37 -3.39 9.54
N TYR A 80 4.49 -2.40 9.70
CA TYR A 80 4.41 -1.70 10.98
C TYR A 80 3.97 -2.67 12.08
N PRO A 81 4.47 -2.54 13.32
CA PRO A 81 4.11 -3.46 14.41
C PRO A 81 2.60 -3.56 14.66
N ASP A 82 1.89 -2.43 14.59
CA ASP A 82 0.44 -2.34 14.78
C ASP A 82 -0.37 -2.93 13.62
N ALA A 83 0.23 -3.17 12.45
CA ALA A 83 -0.45 -3.75 11.30
C ALA A 83 -0.90 -5.18 11.61
N VAL A 84 -0.03 -6.01 12.19
CA VAL A 84 -0.37 -7.40 12.55
C VAL A 84 -1.43 -7.43 13.65
N ASP A 85 -1.24 -6.60 14.68
CA ASP A 85 -2.17 -6.48 15.80
C ASP A 85 -3.57 -6.05 15.32
N PHE A 86 -3.65 -5.13 14.36
CA PHE A 86 -4.92 -4.67 13.80
C PHE A 86 -5.76 -5.83 13.24
N PHE A 87 -5.16 -6.72 12.43
CA PHE A 87 -5.89 -7.88 11.90
C PHE A 87 -6.26 -8.88 12.98
N GLN A 88 -5.36 -9.13 13.94
CA GLN A 88 -5.58 -10.12 15.00
C GLN A 88 -6.66 -9.70 16.00
N HIS A 89 -6.84 -8.40 16.24
CA HIS A 89 -7.81 -7.88 17.22
C HIS A 89 -9.13 -7.43 16.58
N SER A 90 -9.17 -7.24 15.26
CA SER A 90 -10.36 -6.77 14.53
C SER A 90 -11.19 -7.90 13.90
N THR A 91 -11.20 -9.09 14.52
CA THR A 91 -11.77 -10.35 13.98
C THR A 91 -13.28 -10.32 13.68
N LYS A 92 -14.02 -9.36 14.25
CA LYS A 92 -15.46 -9.16 13.94
C LYS A 92 -15.70 -8.42 12.61
N HIS A 93 -14.65 -7.94 11.95
CA HIS A 93 -14.72 -7.21 10.69
C HIS A 93 -14.15 -8.05 9.55
N GLN A 94 -14.70 -7.86 8.35
CA GLN A 94 -14.11 -8.41 7.12
C GLN A 94 -13.09 -7.41 6.58
N ILE A 95 -11.82 -7.70 6.79
CA ILE A 95 -10.70 -6.80 6.45
C ILE A 95 -10.03 -7.29 5.18
N SER A 96 -10.05 -6.45 4.15
CA SER A 96 -9.40 -6.68 2.85
C SER A 96 -8.28 -5.67 2.65
N VAL A 97 -7.16 -6.11 2.10
CA VAL A 97 -6.10 -5.19 1.65
C VAL A 97 -6.47 -4.64 0.27
N LEU A 98 -6.42 -3.32 0.09
CA LEU A 98 -6.69 -2.64 -1.17
C LEU A 98 -5.50 -1.76 -1.56
N SER A 99 -4.69 -2.22 -2.51
CA SER A 99 -3.44 -1.57 -2.89
C SER A 99 -3.47 -1.07 -4.33
N TYR A 100 -2.98 0.16 -4.53
CA TYR A 100 -2.87 0.80 -5.85
C TYR A 100 -1.46 0.61 -6.42
N GLY A 101 -1.35 0.13 -7.65
CA GLY A 101 -0.07 0.00 -8.34
C GLY A 101 -0.03 -1.12 -9.38
N ASP A 102 1.18 -1.56 -9.73
CA ASP A 102 1.36 -2.75 -10.57
C ASP A 102 0.83 -3.98 -9.84
N VAL A 103 -0.13 -4.67 -10.44
CA VAL A 103 -0.87 -5.77 -9.81
C VAL A 103 0.08 -6.87 -9.33
N ASN A 104 1.02 -7.29 -10.18
CA ASN A 104 1.91 -8.40 -9.86
C ASN A 104 2.91 -8.01 -8.77
N PHE A 105 3.46 -6.80 -8.84
CA PHE A 105 4.41 -6.32 -7.85
C PHE A 105 3.74 -6.09 -6.49
N GLN A 106 2.57 -5.45 -6.46
CA GLN A 106 1.80 -5.26 -5.22
C GLN A 106 1.40 -6.60 -4.59
N GLN A 107 0.92 -7.55 -5.40
CA GLN A 107 0.57 -8.88 -4.92
C GLN A 107 1.77 -9.58 -4.28
N ARG A 108 2.93 -9.61 -4.95
CA ARG A 108 4.16 -10.21 -4.41
C ARG A 108 4.61 -9.55 -3.10
N LYS A 109 4.53 -8.21 -2.99
CA LYS A 109 4.87 -7.50 -1.75
C LYS A 109 3.97 -7.94 -0.58
N ILE A 110 2.66 -7.94 -0.82
CA ILE A 110 1.65 -8.26 0.20
C ILE A 110 1.78 -9.73 0.64
N GLU A 111 1.95 -10.66 -0.31
CA GLU A 111 2.17 -12.08 -0.02
C GLU A 111 3.46 -12.32 0.75
N ALA A 112 4.59 -11.78 0.28
CA ALA A 112 5.89 -11.98 0.90
C ALA A 112 5.97 -11.38 2.32
N SER A 113 5.22 -10.31 2.59
CA SER A 113 5.12 -9.72 3.94
C SER A 113 4.39 -10.62 4.95
N GLY A 114 3.62 -11.61 4.47
CA GLY A 114 2.80 -12.49 5.29
C GLY A 114 1.42 -11.92 5.66
N ILE A 115 1.16 -10.62 5.44
CA ILE A 115 -0.13 -10.01 5.81
C ILE A 115 -1.31 -10.56 5.00
N ALA A 116 -1.05 -11.07 3.80
CA ALA A 116 -2.06 -11.71 2.95
C ALA A 116 -2.81 -12.85 3.68
N GLN A 117 -2.14 -13.56 4.57
CA GLN A 117 -2.71 -14.69 5.32
C GLN A 117 -3.69 -14.26 6.42
N LEU A 118 -3.62 -12.99 6.83
CA LEU A 118 -4.51 -12.41 7.85
C LEU A 118 -5.70 -11.69 7.22
N ALA A 119 -5.60 -11.31 5.94
CA ALA A 119 -6.65 -10.62 5.22
C ALA A 119 -7.73 -11.58 4.72
N HIS A 120 -8.97 -11.10 4.66
CA HIS A 120 -10.07 -11.82 4.03
C HIS A 120 -9.91 -11.86 2.50
N GLU A 121 -9.35 -10.79 1.93
CA GLU A 121 -9.13 -10.62 0.50
C GLU A 121 -7.98 -9.65 0.27
N VAL A 122 -7.25 -9.83 -0.83
CA VAL A 122 -6.23 -8.90 -1.32
C VAL A 122 -6.65 -8.41 -2.70
N ILE A 123 -6.81 -7.10 -2.85
CA ILE A 123 -7.21 -6.43 -4.08
C ILE A 123 -6.07 -5.52 -4.50
N CYS A 124 -5.33 -5.91 -5.54
CA CYS A 124 -4.33 -5.07 -6.18
C CYS A 124 -4.91 -4.50 -7.48
N THR A 125 -4.83 -3.18 -7.66
CA THR A 125 -5.44 -2.50 -8.82
C THR A 125 -4.49 -1.50 -9.48
N PRO A 126 -4.41 -1.47 -10.83
CA PRO A 126 -3.73 -0.39 -11.54
C PRO A 126 -4.62 0.85 -11.74
N ASP A 127 -5.94 0.68 -11.60
CA ASP A 127 -6.97 1.73 -11.62
C ASP A 127 -7.11 2.39 -10.24
N THR A 128 -7.84 3.51 -10.15
CA THR A 128 -8.14 4.14 -8.85
C THR A 128 -8.81 3.15 -7.89
N LYS A 129 -8.62 3.36 -6.59
CA LYS A 129 -9.28 2.54 -5.55
C LYS A 129 -10.80 2.65 -5.61
N ALA A 130 -11.33 3.83 -5.94
CA ALA A 130 -12.75 4.02 -6.14
C ALA A 130 -13.29 3.13 -7.28
N ASP A 131 -12.58 3.04 -8.41
CA ASP A 131 -13.00 2.19 -9.53
C ASP A 131 -12.85 0.69 -9.22
N ALA A 132 -11.83 0.29 -8.46
CA ALA A 132 -11.73 -1.08 -7.97
C ALA A 132 -12.90 -1.45 -7.05
N LEU A 133 -13.27 -0.56 -6.12
CA LEU A 133 -14.39 -0.78 -5.21
C LEU A 133 -15.74 -0.84 -5.93
N LYS A 134 -15.97 -0.03 -6.98
CA LYS A 134 -17.21 -0.08 -7.79
C LYS A 134 -17.44 -1.44 -8.46
N LYS A 135 -16.38 -2.21 -8.69
CA LYS A 135 -16.49 -3.56 -9.26
C LYS A 135 -16.99 -4.60 -8.25
N VAL A 136 -16.85 -4.34 -6.95
CA VAL A 136 -17.11 -5.32 -5.87
C VAL A 136 -18.11 -4.84 -4.81
N LEU A 137 -18.57 -3.59 -4.89
CA LEU A 137 -19.53 -2.98 -3.98
C LEU A 137 -20.63 -2.22 -4.73
N PRO A 138 -21.88 -2.23 -4.23
CA PRO A 138 -22.90 -1.30 -4.69
C PRO A 138 -22.59 0.13 -4.24
N ALA A 139 -23.09 1.13 -4.98
CA ALA A 139 -22.80 2.55 -4.72
C ALA A 139 -23.23 3.04 -3.32
N ASN A 140 -24.24 2.40 -2.71
CA ASN A 140 -24.74 2.74 -1.37
C ASN A 140 -24.12 1.88 -0.25
N ALA A 141 -23.07 1.10 -0.54
CA ALA A 141 -22.42 0.26 0.45
C ALA A 141 -21.88 1.07 1.64
N GLU A 142 -22.08 0.55 2.84
CA GLU A 142 -21.42 1.02 4.05
C GLU A 142 -20.16 0.18 4.30
N PHE A 143 -19.02 0.84 4.32
CA PHE A 143 -17.72 0.23 4.59
C PHE A 143 -16.75 1.28 5.15
N MET A 144 -15.60 0.82 5.63
CA MET A 144 -14.50 1.70 6.04
C MET A 144 -13.33 1.59 5.06
N LEU A 145 -12.75 2.72 4.69
CA LEU A 145 -11.46 2.79 4.00
C LEU A 145 -10.42 3.42 4.94
N ILE A 146 -9.28 2.75 5.07
CA ILE A 146 -8.11 3.23 5.79
C ILE A 146 -6.98 3.42 4.77
N ASP A 147 -6.50 4.65 4.61
CA ASP A 147 -5.49 5.02 3.61
C ASP A 147 -4.69 6.22 4.12
N ASP A 148 -3.42 6.35 3.76
CA ASP A 148 -2.61 7.50 4.16
C ASP A 148 -2.80 8.70 3.21
N ARG A 149 -3.25 8.44 1.98
CA ARG A 149 -3.43 9.43 0.91
C ARG A 149 -4.80 10.06 0.96
N ALA A 150 -4.86 11.36 1.23
CA ALA A 150 -6.10 12.12 1.20
C ALA A 150 -6.76 12.07 -0.18
N LYS A 151 -5.97 12.02 -1.27
CA LYS A 151 -6.48 11.87 -2.63
C LYS A 151 -7.37 10.62 -2.78
N HIS A 152 -6.90 9.45 -2.30
CA HIS A 152 -7.67 8.21 -2.41
C HIS A 152 -8.94 8.27 -1.57
N LEU A 153 -8.85 8.81 -0.35
CA LEU A 153 -10.00 8.98 0.53
C LEU A 153 -11.07 9.88 -0.12
N ASN A 154 -10.67 11.02 -0.67
CA ASN A 154 -11.59 11.94 -1.34
C ASN A 154 -12.29 11.28 -2.54
N GLU A 155 -11.54 10.58 -3.40
CA GLU A 155 -12.09 9.87 -4.56
C GLU A 155 -13.10 8.79 -4.15
N VAL A 156 -12.84 8.07 -3.05
CA VAL A 156 -13.75 7.04 -2.53
C VAL A 156 -14.97 7.65 -1.86
N CYS A 157 -14.81 8.70 -1.06
CA CYS A 157 -15.91 9.45 -0.45
C CYS A 157 -16.88 10.02 -1.51
N GLU A 158 -16.34 10.51 -2.64
CA GLU A 158 -17.15 11.02 -3.76
C GLU A 158 -17.94 9.89 -4.43
N ALA A 159 -17.31 8.74 -4.65
CA ALA A 159 -17.95 7.58 -5.28
C ALA A 159 -18.92 6.82 -4.35
N PHE A 160 -18.69 6.85 -3.05
CA PHE A 160 -19.42 6.12 -2.01
C PHE A 160 -19.76 7.03 -0.84
N PRO A 161 -20.89 7.77 -0.89
CA PRO A 161 -21.26 8.73 0.16
C PRO A 161 -21.43 8.12 1.56
N ASN A 162 -21.66 6.82 1.65
CA ASN A 162 -21.81 6.07 2.91
C ASN A 162 -20.49 5.44 3.41
N ALA A 163 -19.38 5.66 2.71
CA ALA A 163 -18.08 5.17 3.15
C ALA A 163 -17.57 5.97 4.35
N LYS A 164 -17.04 5.27 5.35
CA LYS A 164 -16.28 5.85 6.44
C LYS A 164 -14.83 5.93 6.03
N ALA A 165 -14.25 7.13 6.05
CA ALA A 165 -12.86 7.33 5.68
C ALA A 165 -12.00 7.60 6.93
N VAL A 166 -10.93 6.82 7.07
CA VAL A 166 -9.92 6.97 8.11
C VAL A 166 -8.60 7.28 7.42
N ARG A 167 -7.98 8.38 7.81
CA ARG A 167 -6.65 8.72 7.34
C ARG A 167 -5.62 8.35 8.39
N ILE A 168 -4.71 7.45 8.03
CA ILE A 168 -3.58 7.13 8.89
C ILE A 168 -2.43 8.12 8.64
N MET A 169 -1.86 8.64 9.72
CA MET A 169 -0.85 9.69 9.71
C MET A 169 0.52 9.10 10.07
N ARG A 170 1.03 8.18 9.23
CA ARG A 170 2.40 7.67 9.38
C ARG A 170 3.39 8.81 9.17
N LYS A 171 4.30 9.01 10.12
CA LYS A 171 5.30 10.10 10.08
C LYS A 171 6.19 10.03 8.84
N GLU A 172 6.38 8.83 8.34
CA GLU A 172 7.18 8.48 7.18
C GLU A 172 6.45 8.72 5.84
N SER A 173 5.13 8.92 5.87
CA SER A 173 4.34 9.16 4.66
C SER A 173 4.71 10.51 4.03
N PRO A 174 5.00 10.57 2.72
CA PRO A 174 5.21 11.83 2.01
C PRO A 174 3.89 12.61 1.82
N TYR A 175 2.74 12.01 2.15
CA TYR A 175 1.42 12.55 1.85
C TYR A 175 0.79 13.29 3.02
N LEU A 176 1.50 13.54 4.13
CA LEU A 176 0.97 14.22 5.33
C LEU A 176 0.35 15.60 5.02
N ALA A 177 0.89 16.31 4.03
CA ALA A 177 0.39 17.62 3.62
C ALA A 177 -0.80 17.57 2.63
N GLU A 178 -1.20 16.40 2.13
CA GLU A 178 -2.38 16.30 1.26
C GLU A 178 -3.65 16.75 2.02
N ILE A 179 -4.57 17.42 1.33
CA ILE A 179 -5.80 17.97 1.91
C ILE A 179 -6.95 16.99 1.71
N THR A 180 -7.67 16.69 2.80
CA THR A 180 -8.90 15.91 2.76
C THR A 180 -10.11 16.82 2.61
N THR A 181 -11.03 16.50 1.70
CA THR A 181 -12.24 17.28 1.43
C THR A 181 -13.51 16.61 1.95
N CYS A 182 -13.48 15.31 2.25
CA CYS A 182 -14.55 14.61 2.97
C CYS A 182 -14.29 14.55 4.49
N ALA A 183 -15.34 14.20 5.24
CA ALA A 183 -15.21 13.94 6.67
C ALA A 183 -14.33 12.70 6.89
N VAL A 184 -13.25 12.86 7.65
CA VAL A 184 -12.32 11.77 7.97
C VAL A 184 -11.96 11.75 9.44
N SER A 185 -11.75 10.54 9.96
CA SER A 185 -11.06 10.36 11.24
C SER A 185 -9.56 10.28 10.99
N LEU A 186 -8.77 11.05 11.74
CA LEU A 186 -7.31 11.00 11.68
C LEU A 186 -6.80 10.09 12.81
N VAL A 187 -5.88 9.19 12.48
CA VAL A 187 -5.26 8.25 13.43
C VAL A 187 -3.76 8.15 13.17
N ASP A 188 -2.95 7.97 14.21
CA ASP A 188 -1.49 7.81 14.04
C ASP A 188 -1.07 6.33 13.93
N ASP A 189 -1.94 5.42 14.40
CA ASP A 189 -1.75 3.98 14.40
C ASP A 189 -3.07 3.24 14.10
N LEU A 190 -2.96 1.95 13.83
CA LEU A 190 -4.09 1.06 13.54
C LEU A 190 -4.74 0.45 14.80
N LEU A 191 -4.26 0.80 16.00
CA LEU A 191 -4.84 0.31 17.27
C LEU A 191 -6.05 1.15 17.71
N PHE A 192 -6.49 2.11 16.89
CA PHE A 192 -7.72 2.86 17.14
C PHE A 192 -8.95 1.94 17.21
N GLN A 193 -9.96 2.39 17.96
CA GLN A 193 -11.21 1.64 18.08
C GLN A 193 -12.06 1.84 16.83
N VAL A 194 -12.02 0.87 15.92
CA VAL A 194 -12.78 0.85 14.66
C VAL A 194 -14.26 1.18 14.87
N ASP A 195 -14.89 0.68 15.93
CA ASP A 195 -16.32 0.92 16.20
C ASP A 195 -16.62 2.34 16.69
N GLN A 196 -15.62 3.11 17.10
CA GLN A 196 -15.79 4.50 17.51
C GLN A 196 -15.69 5.48 16.34
N VAL A 197 -15.28 5.02 15.15
CA VAL A 197 -15.26 5.86 13.95
C VAL A 197 -16.69 6.12 13.51
N LYS A 198 -17.09 7.40 13.61
CA LYS A 198 -18.40 7.87 13.19
C LYS A 198 -18.47 7.97 11.68
#